data_AF-A0A971USR7-F1
#
_entry.id   AF-A0A971USR7-F1
#
_cell.length_a   1.000
_cell.length_b   1.000
_cell.length_c   1.000
_cell.angle_alpha   90.00
_cell.angle_beta   90.00
_cell.angle_gamma   90.00
#
_symmetry.space_group_name_H-M   'P 1'
#
loop_
_entity.id
_entity.type
_entity.pdbx_description
1 polymer ?
#
loop_
_entity_poly.entity_id
_entity_poly.type
_entity_poly.pdbx_seq_one_letter_code
_entity_poly.pdbx_strand_id
1 'polypeptide(L)'
;MKRRLSLGILSMILVLALLVGCSGQGTETSTDENDGQSAGSGELVDGTYLVKDPVSDRGNYPMAVMEVVDGEIASFEYVEILADLGEEKNESNYNYAEGLAVIANLNEQFNEKKDLNEVDFDAVTGATHTKENFKRIVNELLDKAAKGEVYEPVYKDGEYTATAEEPSHGWLGEVKIIVKHGQIVGLDYYEYAVEDMEGSKVVFDEDDKPVTGDDGKPVTEEVQISAGDRKSKENYAYLESLEVMKKMQKLIIDNNGLDNLDVDSVTGATGTRTTIIELVEKALEGAKL
;
A
#
# COMPACT_ATOMS: atom_id res chain seq x y z
N MET A 1 47.82 48.93 39.29
CA MET A 1 47.94 47.98 40.42
C MET A 1 47.69 46.57 39.91
N LYS A 2 48.55 45.61 40.31
CA LYS A 2 48.50 44.13 40.11
C LYS A 2 48.53 43.66 38.63
N ARG A 3 49.70 43.44 37.99
CA ARG A 3 50.65 42.27 38.03
C ARG A 3 49.92 40.93 37.80
N ARG A 4 50.24 40.08 36.81
CA ARG A 4 51.54 39.48 36.38
C ARG A 4 51.45 38.97 34.91
N LEU A 5 52.46 39.18 34.05
CA LEU A 5 53.64 38.29 33.78
C LEU A 5 53.21 36.91 33.21
N SER A 6 53.68 36.33 32.11
CA SER A 6 54.76 36.64 31.14
C SER A 6 54.84 35.52 30.09
N LEU A 7 55.27 35.86 28.86
CA LEU A 7 56.16 35.19 27.88
C LEU A 7 56.31 33.64 27.91
N GLY A 8 56.39 32.91 26.79
CA GLY A 8 56.48 33.30 25.37
C GLY A 8 57.07 32.18 24.49
N ILE A 9 57.24 32.52 23.20
CA ILE A 9 58.20 31.98 22.20
C ILE A 9 57.85 30.61 21.61
N LEU A 10 58.01 30.26 20.33
CA LEU A 10 58.22 30.86 18.99
C LEU A 10 58.62 29.66 18.12
N SER A 11 58.30 29.70 16.82
CA SER A 11 59.05 29.07 15.72
C SER A 11 58.70 27.61 15.38
N MET A 12 57.98 27.32 14.28
CA MET A 12 58.34 27.37 12.84
C MET A 12 58.77 26.00 12.31
N ILE A 13 58.30 25.71 11.08
CA ILE A 13 58.84 24.85 10.01
C ILE A 13 57.85 23.73 9.64
N LEU A 14 57.55 23.41 8.38
CA LEU A 14 57.72 24.01 7.06
C LEU A 14 57.09 22.97 6.09
N VAL A 15 56.40 23.47 5.08
CA VAL A 15 55.75 22.78 3.96
C VAL A 15 56.66 21.75 3.26
N LEU A 16 56.09 20.65 2.71
CA LEU A 16 56.41 20.22 1.34
C LEU A 16 55.30 19.32 0.75
N ALA A 17 54.77 19.76 -0.39
CA ALA A 17 53.87 19.02 -1.27
C ALA A 17 54.66 18.40 -2.44
N LEU A 18 54.18 17.27 -2.97
CA LEU A 18 54.39 16.74 -4.32
C LEU A 18 53.07 16.03 -4.69
N LEU A 19 52.19 16.52 -5.60
CA LEU A 19 52.25 16.51 -7.08
C LEU A 19 52.76 15.14 -7.60
N VAL A 20 51.99 14.31 -8.32
CA VAL A 20 51.56 14.33 -9.74
C VAL A 20 50.80 12.98 -9.94
N GLY A 21 49.80 12.77 -10.82
CA GLY A 21 49.31 13.51 -11.97
C GLY A 21 48.09 12.86 -12.65
N CYS A 22 47.65 13.56 -13.70
CA CYS A 22 46.48 13.36 -14.54
C CYS A 22 46.45 12.03 -15.32
N SER A 23 45.24 11.57 -15.71
CA SER A 23 44.80 11.56 -17.12
C SER A 23 43.47 10.83 -17.31
N GLY A 24 42.58 11.41 -18.14
CA GLY A 24 41.71 10.61 -19.01
C GLY A 24 40.22 10.60 -18.68
N GLN A 25 39.48 11.48 -19.36
CA GLN A 25 38.03 11.41 -19.52
C GLN A 25 37.67 10.25 -20.47
N GLY A 26 36.75 9.39 -20.06
CA GLY A 26 36.15 8.33 -20.86
C GLY A 26 34.82 7.93 -20.24
N THR A 27 33.74 8.40 -20.85
CA THR A 27 32.36 7.98 -20.58
C THR A 27 32.16 6.60 -21.19
N GLU A 28 31.97 5.57 -20.36
CA GLU A 28 31.25 4.36 -20.76
C GLU A 28 30.29 3.96 -19.64
N THR A 29 29.03 3.88 -20.04
CA THR A 29 27.91 3.29 -19.33
C THR A 29 28.25 1.89 -18.88
N SER A 30 28.22 1.64 -17.58
CA SER A 30 28.14 0.29 -17.02
C SER A 30 26.86 0.21 -16.21
N THR A 31 26.00 -0.69 -16.65
CA THR A 31 24.77 -1.14 -16.03
C THR A 31 25.06 -1.51 -14.58
N ASP A 32 24.51 -0.75 -13.63
CA ASP A 32 24.44 -1.16 -12.23
C ASP A 32 23.44 -2.32 -12.15
N GLU A 33 23.97 -3.55 -12.28
CA GLU A 33 23.38 -4.71 -11.65
C GLU A 33 23.49 -4.45 -10.14
N ASN A 34 22.36 -4.09 -9.51
CA ASN A 34 22.23 -4.04 -8.07
C ASN A 34 22.28 -5.49 -7.57
N ASP A 35 23.51 -5.99 -7.47
CA ASP A 35 23.87 -7.25 -6.85
C ASP A 35 23.28 -7.23 -5.44
N GLY A 36 22.43 -8.21 -5.15
CA GLY A 36 21.75 -8.38 -3.88
C GLY A 36 22.79 -8.56 -2.79
N GLN A 37 23.23 -7.46 -2.21
CA GLN A 37 24.18 -7.47 -1.11
C GLN A 37 23.44 -7.95 0.13
N SER A 38 23.59 -9.26 0.34
CA SER A 38 23.24 -10.01 1.54
C SER A 38 23.57 -9.18 2.79
N ALA A 39 22.51 -8.76 3.49
CA ALA A 39 22.62 -8.29 4.86
C ALA A 39 23.01 -9.49 5.73
N GLY A 40 24.32 -9.66 5.91
CA GLY A 40 24.86 -10.60 6.89
C GLY A 40 24.36 -10.25 8.29
N SER A 41 24.20 -11.29 9.11
CA SER A 41 23.70 -11.32 10.49
C SER A 41 24.23 -10.20 11.41
N GLY A 42 23.73 -8.98 11.22
CA GLY A 42 23.69 -7.98 12.27
C GLY A 42 22.79 -8.49 13.39
N GLU A 43 23.12 -8.15 14.63
CA GLU A 43 22.22 -8.38 15.76
C GLU A 43 20.90 -7.65 15.47
N LEU A 44 19.81 -8.41 15.27
CA LEU A 44 18.50 -7.83 15.00
C LEU A 44 18.01 -7.14 16.27
N VAL A 45 17.42 -5.94 16.13
CA VAL A 45 16.87 -5.24 17.29
C VAL A 45 15.49 -5.82 17.61
N ASP A 46 15.22 -6.07 18.88
CA ASP A 46 13.93 -6.55 19.35
C ASP A 46 12.79 -5.57 19.00
N GLY A 47 11.66 -6.11 18.58
CA GLY A 47 10.48 -5.32 18.24
C GLY A 47 9.60 -5.97 17.18
N THR A 48 8.49 -5.31 16.87
CA THR A 48 7.63 -5.65 15.73
C THR A 48 8.01 -4.79 14.54
N TYR A 49 8.03 -5.39 13.36
CA TYR A 49 8.33 -4.75 12.10
C TYR A 49 7.23 -5.07 11.10
N LEU A 50 6.86 -4.10 10.28
CA LEU A 50 5.79 -4.22 9.31
C LEU A 50 6.21 -3.56 8.00
N VAL A 51 5.96 -4.26 6.89
CA VAL A 51 6.07 -3.72 5.53
C VAL A 51 4.74 -3.94 4.84
N LYS A 52 4.17 -2.86 4.28
CA LYS A 52 2.91 -2.86 3.55
C LYS A 52 3.15 -2.15 2.23
N ASP A 53 2.92 -2.86 1.13
CA ASP A 53 3.04 -2.27 -0.19
C ASP A 53 1.82 -1.40 -0.54
N PRO A 54 1.96 -0.49 -1.51
CA PRO A 54 0.83 0.19 -2.12
C PRO A 54 -0.14 -0.79 -2.82
N VAL A 55 -1.43 -0.45 -2.84
CA VAL A 55 -2.45 -1.20 -3.59
C VAL A 55 -2.08 -1.22 -5.09
N SER A 56 -2.06 -2.39 -5.71
CA SER A 56 -1.83 -2.52 -7.16
C SER A 56 -3.04 -2.10 -7.99
N ASP A 57 -2.84 -1.94 -9.30
CA ASP A 57 -3.94 -1.70 -10.26
C ASP A 57 -4.98 -2.83 -10.28
N ARG A 58 -4.65 -4.01 -9.74
CA ARG A 58 -5.55 -5.15 -9.59
C ARG A 58 -6.26 -5.18 -8.24
N GLY A 59 -6.19 -4.12 -7.45
CA GLY A 59 -6.89 -4.00 -6.16
C GLY A 59 -6.36 -4.92 -5.07
N ASN A 60 -5.11 -5.38 -5.17
CA ASN A 60 -4.48 -6.21 -4.15
C ASN A 60 -3.03 -5.81 -3.89
N TYR A 61 -2.49 -6.14 -2.72
CA TYR A 61 -1.12 -5.80 -2.34
C TYR A 61 -0.58 -6.79 -1.29
N PRO A 62 0.75 -7.00 -1.25
CA PRO A 62 1.38 -7.76 -0.19
C PRO A 62 1.60 -6.94 1.09
N MET A 63 1.58 -7.63 2.22
CA MET A 63 1.92 -7.09 3.53
C MET A 63 2.61 -8.19 4.33
N ALA A 64 3.57 -7.83 5.17
CA ALA A 64 4.15 -8.77 6.12
C ALA A 64 4.46 -8.12 7.47
N VAL A 65 4.38 -8.96 8.50
CA VAL A 65 4.70 -8.62 9.89
C VAL A 65 5.77 -9.58 10.38
N MET A 66 6.77 -9.06 11.09
CA MET A 66 7.85 -9.82 11.69
C MET A 66 8.08 -9.37 13.13
N GLU A 67 8.27 -10.30 14.04
CA GLU A 67 8.62 -10.03 15.43
C GLU A 67 10.02 -10.57 15.73
N VAL A 68 10.84 -9.74 16.37
CA VAL A 68 12.18 -10.08 16.85
C VAL A 68 12.20 -10.04 18.38
N VAL A 69 12.70 -11.10 19.00
CA VAL A 69 12.86 -11.25 20.45
C VAL A 69 14.23 -11.85 20.73
N ASP A 70 14.98 -11.26 21.67
CA ASP A 70 16.33 -11.68 22.02
C ASP A 70 17.27 -11.75 20.79
N GLY A 71 17.07 -10.85 19.83
CA GLY A 71 17.83 -10.79 18.58
C GLY A 71 17.51 -11.87 17.54
N GLU A 72 16.48 -12.68 17.78
CA GLU A 72 16.04 -13.75 16.88
C GLU A 72 14.62 -13.50 16.34
N ILE A 73 14.33 -13.98 15.13
CA ILE A 73 12.99 -13.85 14.54
C ILE A 73 12.03 -14.81 15.24
N ALA A 74 11.17 -14.28 16.11
CA ALA A 74 10.17 -15.04 16.85
C ALA A 74 9.00 -15.46 15.95
N SER A 75 8.42 -14.52 15.20
CA SER A 75 7.26 -14.76 14.33
C SER A 75 7.39 -14.01 13.00
N PHE A 76 6.77 -14.55 11.95
CA PHE A 76 6.70 -13.94 10.64
C PHE A 76 5.41 -14.35 9.94
N GLU A 77 4.75 -13.39 9.31
CA GLU A 77 3.55 -13.60 8.52
C GLU A 77 3.61 -12.73 7.27
N TYR A 78 3.47 -13.34 6.09
CA TYR A 78 3.32 -12.69 4.80
C TYR A 78 1.95 -13.01 4.22
N VAL A 79 1.23 -11.98 3.81
CA VAL A 79 -0.11 -12.09 3.22
C VAL A 79 -0.21 -11.24 1.96
N GLU A 80 -1.15 -11.58 1.09
CA GLU A 80 -1.62 -10.70 0.02
C GLU A 80 -3.09 -10.38 0.26
N ILE A 81 -3.43 -9.10 0.30
CA ILE A 81 -4.74 -8.59 0.74
C ILE A 81 -5.51 -8.04 -0.45
N LEU A 82 -6.82 -8.28 -0.48
CA LEU A 82 -7.78 -7.65 -1.39
C LEU A 82 -8.25 -6.33 -0.77
N ALA A 83 -7.99 -5.20 -1.43
CA ALA A 83 -8.15 -3.86 -0.88
C ALA A 83 -9.62 -3.44 -0.64
N ASP A 84 -10.54 -4.00 -1.41
CA ASP A 84 -11.99 -3.81 -1.25
C ASP A 84 -12.56 -4.60 -0.08
N LEU A 85 -12.06 -5.82 0.15
CA LEU A 85 -12.52 -6.66 1.26
C LEU A 85 -11.77 -6.41 2.58
N GLY A 86 -10.51 -5.98 2.51
CA GLY A 86 -9.60 -6.00 3.66
C GLY A 86 -9.23 -7.42 4.12
N GLU A 87 -9.49 -8.40 3.27
CA GLU A 87 -9.26 -9.82 3.54
C GLU A 87 -8.00 -10.31 2.82
N GLU A 88 -7.33 -11.26 3.46
CA GLU A 88 -6.26 -12.01 2.83
C GLU A 88 -6.84 -12.88 1.72
N LYS A 89 -6.09 -13.03 0.63
CA LYS A 89 -6.42 -13.95 -0.46
C LYS A 89 -6.54 -15.36 0.10
N ASN A 90 -7.67 -16.00 -0.15
CA ASN A 90 -7.97 -17.36 0.26
C ASN A 90 -8.90 -18.03 -0.77
N GLU A 91 -9.20 -19.31 -0.58
CA GLU A 91 -9.99 -20.11 -1.53
C GLU A 91 -11.40 -19.57 -1.77
N SER A 92 -11.97 -18.81 -0.84
CA SER A 92 -13.31 -18.24 -0.95
C SER A 92 -13.37 -16.93 -1.73
N ASN A 93 -12.28 -16.16 -1.76
CA ASN A 93 -12.25 -14.82 -2.36
C ASN A 93 -11.23 -14.68 -3.52
N TYR A 94 -10.39 -15.69 -3.77
CA TYR A 94 -9.36 -15.63 -4.80
C TYR A 94 -9.21 -16.95 -5.57
N ASN A 95 -9.66 -16.96 -6.83
CA ASN A 95 -9.67 -18.15 -7.69
C ASN A 95 -8.34 -18.37 -8.43
N TYR A 96 -7.25 -18.57 -7.67
CA TYR A 96 -5.95 -18.97 -8.21
C TYR A 96 -5.19 -19.81 -7.18
N ALA A 97 -5.51 -21.11 -7.15
CA ALA A 97 -5.04 -22.05 -6.15
C ALA A 97 -3.50 -22.14 -6.07
N GLU A 98 -2.81 -22.08 -7.22
CA GLU A 98 -1.35 -22.10 -7.26
C GLU A 98 -0.75 -20.89 -6.53
N GLY A 99 -1.35 -19.70 -6.67
CA GLY A 99 -0.91 -18.51 -5.94
C GLY A 99 -1.06 -18.66 -4.43
N LEU A 100 -2.19 -19.21 -3.97
CA LEU A 100 -2.44 -19.47 -2.56
C LEU A 100 -1.45 -20.50 -1.98
N ALA A 101 -1.15 -21.56 -2.74
CA ALA A 101 -0.17 -22.56 -2.36
C ALA A 101 1.24 -21.99 -2.23
N VAL A 102 1.64 -21.06 -3.13
CA VAL A 102 2.92 -20.36 -3.03
C VAL A 102 2.99 -19.51 -1.76
N ILE A 103 1.95 -18.73 -1.44
CA ILE A 103 1.91 -17.90 -0.20
C ILE A 103 2.07 -18.79 1.04
N ALA A 104 1.31 -19.88 1.13
CA ALA A 104 1.37 -20.80 2.27
C ALA A 104 2.76 -21.43 2.41
N ASN A 105 3.34 -21.90 1.30
CA ASN A 105 4.65 -22.55 1.29
C ASN A 105 5.79 -21.58 1.67
N LEU A 106 5.75 -20.33 1.21
CA LEU A 106 6.77 -19.34 1.57
C LEU A 106 6.73 -19.00 3.07
N ASN A 107 5.54 -18.85 3.64
CA ASN A 107 5.36 -18.64 5.08
C ASN A 107 5.89 -19.81 5.90
N GLU A 108 5.56 -21.05 5.51
CA GLU A 108 6.04 -22.27 6.18
C GLU A 108 7.56 -22.34 6.15
N GLN A 109 8.16 -22.25 4.96
CA GLN A 109 9.60 -22.36 4.79
C GLN A 109 10.37 -21.28 5.57
N PHE A 110 9.92 -20.02 5.51
CA PHE A 110 10.64 -18.95 6.20
C PHE A 110 10.45 -19.02 7.71
N ASN A 111 9.29 -19.47 8.21
CA ASN A 111 9.13 -19.69 9.65
C ASN A 111 9.94 -20.87 10.19
N GLU A 112 10.20 -21.89 9.38
CA GLU A 112 11.09 -23.00 9.76
C GLU A 112 12.56 -22.58 9.74
N LYS A 113 12.98 -21.89 8.67
CA LYS A 113 14.40 -21.63 8.39
C LYS A 113 14.92 -20.35 9.01
N LYS A 114 14.05 -19.32 9.11
CA LYS A 114 14.38 -17.95 9.54
C LYS A 114 15.55 -17.30 8.76
N ASP A 115 15.91 -17.86 7.62
CA ASP A 115 16.91 -17.36 6.68
C ASP A 115 16.33 -17.38 5.26
N LEU A 116 16.30 -16.22 4.62
CA LEU A 116 15.77 -16.05 3.28
C LEU A 116 16.58 -16.84 2.23
N ASN A 117 17.87 -17.05 2.46
CA ASN A 117 18.75 -17.78 1.53
C ASN A 117 18.48 -19.29 1.56
N GLU A 118 17.87 -19.79 2.62
CA GLU A 118 17.52 -21.20 2.75
C GLU A 118 16.13 -21.51 2.15
N VAL A 119 15.31 -20.50 1.83
CA VAL A 119 13.99 -20.70 1.22
C VAL A 119 14.13 -21.23 -0.21
N ASP A 120 13.49 -22.36 -0.50
CA ASP A 120 13.40 -22.93 -1.84
C ASP A 120 12.21 -22.31 -2.60
N PHE A 121 12.53 -21.30 -3.42
CA PHE A 121 11.53 -20.60 -4.23
C PHE A 121 11.00 -21.41 -5.40
N ASP A 122 11.62 -22.55 -5.74
CA ASP A 122 11.23 -23.40 -6.86
C ASP A 122 10.39 -24.60 -6.39
N ALA A 123 10.21 -24.79 -5.08
CA ALA A 123 9.42 -25.86 -4.47
C ALA A 123 7.95 -25.89 -4.95
N VAL A 124 7.36 -24.72 -5.22
CA VAL A 124 6.00 -24.57 -5.78
C VAL A 124 6.07 -23.78 -7.07
N THR A 125 5.47 -24.29 -8.16
CA THR A 125 5.48 -23.62 -9.46
C THR A 125 4.48 -22.46 -9.53
N GLY A 126 4.77 -21.43 -10.34
CA GLY A 126 3.87 -20.30 -10.57
C GLY A 126 4.10 -19.12 -9.62
N ALA A 127 3.16 -18.15 -9.64
CA ALA A 127 3.14 -16.93 -8.83
C ALA A 127 4.49 -16.20 -8.70
N THR A 128 5.17 -15.97 -9.83
CA THR A 128 6.49 -15.32 -9.88
C THR A 128 6.51 -14.00 -9.09
N HIS A 129 5.51 -13.14 -9.27
CA HIS A 129 5.44 -11.85 -8.57
C HIS A 129 5.27 -12.00 -7.05
N THR A 130 4.53 -13.00 -6.57
CA THR A 130 4.41 -13.28 -5.13
C THR A 130 5.78 -13.63 -4.54
N LYS A 131 6.58 -14.44 -5.23
CA LYS A 131 7.94 -14.81 -4.79
C LYS A 131 8.90 -13.62 -4.80
N GLU A 132 8.82 -12.77 -5.83
CA GLU A 132 9.60 -11.54 -5.92
C GLU A 132 9.25 -10.57 -4.79
N ASN A 133 7.96 -10.35 -4.53
CA ASN A 133 7.47 -9.52 -3.44
C ASN A 133 7.92 -10.06 -2.08
N PHE A 134 7.78 -11.36 -1.85
CA PHE A 134 8.23 -12.02 -0.63
C PHE A 134 9.72 -11.75 -0.35
N LYS A 135 10.59 -11.98 -1.35
CA LYS A 135 12.04 -11.72 -1.20
C LYS A 135 12.32 -10.28 -0.84
N ARG A 136 11.70 -9.33 -1.53
CA ARG A 136 11.91 -7.90 -1.27
C ARG A 136 11.44 -7.53 0.14
N ILE A 137 10.22 -7.93 0.51
CA ILE A 137 9.60 -7.58 1.79
C ILE A 137 10.37 -8.17 2.96
N VAL A 138 10.82 -9.43 2.87
CA VAL A 138 11.65 -10.04 3.91
C VAL A 138 12.97 -9.27 4.07
N ASN A 139 13.65 -8.94 2.97
CA ASN A 139 14.88 -8.15 3.05
C ASN A 139 14.63 -6.76 3.69
N GLU A 140 13.53 -6.11 3.35
CA GLU A 140 13.16 -4.82 3.94
C GLU A 140 12.85 -4.94 5.45
N LEU A 141 12.14 -5.98 5.87
CA LEU A 141 11.89 -6.26 7.28
C LEU A 141 13.19 -6.51 8.07
N LEU A 142 14.12 -7.29 7.49
CA LEU A 142 15.42 -7.55 8.10
C LEU A 142 16.27 -6.27 8.21
N ASP A 143 16.26 -5.43 7.18
CA ASP A 143 16.94 -4.13 7.18
C ASP A 143 16.35 -3.19 8.22
N LYS A 144 15.01 -3.11 8.33
CA LYS A 144 14.31 -2.38 9.40
C LYS A 144 14.69 -2.88 10.78
N ALA A 145 14.75 -4.19 10.98
CA ALA A 145 15.14 -4.80 12.25
C ALA A 145 16.60 -4.54 12.60
N ALA A 146 17.51 -4.60 11.63
CA ALA A 146 18.92 -4.25 11.85
C ALA A 146 19.11 -2.76 12.21
N LYS A 147 18.23 -1.89 11.73
CA LYS A 147 18.24 -0.44 12.02
C LYS A 147 17.45 -0.07 13.28
N GLY A 148 16.68 -0.99 13.86
CA GLY A 148 15.76 -0.70 14.96
C GLY A 148 14.61 0.24 14.56
N GLU A 149 14.16 0.18 13.30
CA GLU A 149 12.98 0.89 12.81
C GLU A 149 11.69 0.18 13.24
N VAL A 150 11.46 0.12 14.56
CA VAL A 150 10.31 -0.57 15.16
C VAL A 150 9.00 0.06 14.68
N TYR A 151 8.06 -0.80 14.32
CA TYR A 151 6.71 -0.43 13.90
C TYR A 151 5.82 -0.11 15.11
N GLU A 152 5.06 0.98 15.01
CA GLU A 152 4.09 1.40 16.02
C GLU A 152 2.69 1.49 15.38
N PRO A 153 1.69 0.77 15.90
CA PRO A 153 0.32 0.82 15.38
C PRO A 153 -0.32 2.18 15.67
N VAL A 154 -1.14 2.67 14.72
CA VAL A 154 -1.83 3.97 14.85
C VAL A 154 -3.34 3.85 15.03
N TYR A 155 -3.90 2.68 14.70
CA TYR A 155 -5.32 2.37 14.89
C TYR A 155 -5.50 1.11 15.74
N LYS A 156 -6.65 0.99 16.38
CA LYS A 156 -7.15 -0.24 16.96
C LYS A 156 -7.70 -1.12 15.86
N ASP A 157 -7.35 -2.40 15.89
CA ASP A 157 -7.88 -3.38 14.96
C ASP A 157 -9.40 -3.51 15.08
N GLY A 158 -10.06 -3.72 13.95
CA GLY A 158 -11.51 -3.82 13.89
C GLY A 158 -12.11 -3.52 12.53
N GLU A 159 -13.43 -3.71 12.45
CA GLU A 159 -14.27 -3.25 11.36
C GLU A 159 -14.97 -1.95 11.78
N TYR A 160 -14.87 -0.93 10.95
CA TYR A 160 -15.44 0.39 11.18
C TYR A 160 -16.35 0.77 10.02
N THR A 161 -17.54 1.27 10.33
CA THR A 161 -18.51 1.65 9.30
C THR A 161 -19.07 3.03 9.55
N ALA A 162 -19.43 3.71 8.46
CA ALA A 162 -20.19 4.95 8.52
C ALA A 162 -21.10 5.06 7.30
N THR A 163 -22.32 5.53 7.54
CA THR A 163 -23.32 5.80 6.51
C THR A 163 -23.58 7.31 6.45
N ALA A 164 -23.79 7.83 5.25
CA ALA A 164 -24.21 9.20 5.02
C ALA A 164 -25.57 9.48 5.68
N GLU A 165 -25.80 10.72 6.11
CA GLU A 165 -27.05 11.09 6.79
C GLU A 165 -28.24 11.15 5.82
N GLU A 166 -28.00 11.62 4.60
CA GLU A 166 -29.03 11.83 3.58
C GLU A 166 -28.55 11.32 2.22
N PRO A 167 -29.46 10.77 1.39
CA PRO A 167 -29.11 10.33 0.04
C PRO A 167 -28.88 11.52 -0.90
N SER A 168 -27.98 11.35 -1.86
CA SER A 168 -27.77 12.27 -2.97
C SER A 168 -28.35 11.68 -4.24
N HIS A 169 -29.40 12.32 -4.78
CA HIS A 169 -30.07 11.87 -6.02
C HIS A 169 -30.53 10.40 -5.96
N GLY A 170 -31.08 9.98 -4.82
CA GLY A 170 -31.55 8.60 -4.62
C GLY A 170 -30.46 7.60 -4.21
N TRP A 171 -29.20 8.03 -4.07
CA TRP A 171 -28.08 7.17 -3.67
C TRP A 171 -27.58 7.50 -2.27
N LEU A 172 -27.52 6.53 -1.37
CA LEU A 172 -26.94 6.69 -0.04
C LEU A 172 -25.55 6.07 0.02
N GLY A 173 -24.56 6.86 0.47
CA GLY A 173 -23.18 6.42 0.62
C GLY A 173 -22.92 5.71 1.94
N GLU A 174 -22.13 4.65 1.89
CA GLU A 174 -21.63 3.91 3.05
C GLU A 174 -20.16 3.56 2.84
N VAL A 175 -19.39 3.56 3.93
CA VAL A 175 -18.03 3.03 3.94
C VAL A 175 -17.91 1.92 4.98
N LYS A 176 -17.17 0.88 4.62
CA LYS A 176 -16.63 -0.13 5.54
C LYS A 176 -15.11 -0.10 5.48
N ILE A 177 -14.45 -0.03 6.63
CA ILE A 177 -13.01 0.01 6.77
C ILE A 177 -12.57 -1.15 7.65
N ILE A 178 -11.57 -1.91 7.19
CA ILE A 178 -10.96 -2.99 7.97
C ILE A 178 -9.58 -2.52 8.41
N VAL A 179 -9.33 -2.59 9.71
CA VAL A 179 -8.03 -2.31 10.33
C VAL A 179 -7.45 -3.59 10.90
N LYS A 180 -6.20 -3.89 10.52
CA LYS A 180 -5.39 -5.00 11.07
C LYS A 180 -3.97 -4.50 11.35
N HIS A 181 -3.38 -4.94 12.46
CA HIS A 181 -2.07 -4.48 12.93
C HIS A 181 -1.96 -2.95 13.01
N GLY A 182 -3.05 -2.24 13.29
CA GLY A 182 -3.11 -0.78 13.30
C GLY A 182 -2.93 -0.10 11.94
N GLN A 183 -3.07 -0.83 10.84
CA GLN A 183 -3.11 -0.33 9.46
C GLN A 183 -4.52 -0.48 8.88
N ILE A 184 -4.95 0.49 8.08
CA ILE A 184 -6.10 0.33 7.18
C ILE A 184 -5.69 -0.68 6.10
N VAL A 185 -6.33 -1.84 6.13
CA VAL A 185 -6.07 -2.93 5.18
C VAL A 185 -7.19 -3.13 4.15
N GLY A 186 -8.39 -2.62 4.43
CA GLY A 186 -9.51 -2.63 3.49
C GLY A 186 -10.37 -1.38 3.61
N LEU A 187 -10.93 -0.95 2.48
CA LEU A 187 -11.89 0.16 2.41
C LEU A 187 -12.90 -0.11 1.30
N ASP A 188 -14.12 -0.49 1.63
CA ASP A 188 -15.25 -0.60 0.70
C ASP A 188 -16.13 0.65 0.85
N TYR A 189 -15.97 1.62 -0.05
CA TYR A 189 -16.96 2.69 -0.21
C TYR A 189 -17.89 2.33 -1.35
N TYR A 190 -19.18 2.38 -1.06
CA TYR A 190 -20.22 2.15 -2.06
C TYR A 190 -21.40 3.07 -1.82
N GLU A 191 -22.16 3.31 -2.87
CA GLU A 191 -23.45 4.00 -2.79
C GLU A 191 -24.54 3.03 -3.21
N TYR A 192 -25.68 3.02 -2.54
CA TYR A 192 -26.81 2.15 -2.88
C TYR A 192 -28.10 2.95 -3.07
N ALA A 193 -28.97 2.46 -3.95
CA ALA A 193 -30.26 3.08 -4.23
C ALA A 193 -31.18 2.96 -3.00
N VAL A 194 -31.81 4.06 -2.58
CA VAL A 194 -32.71 4.03 -1.41
C VAL A 194 -34.14 3.62 -1.75
N GLU A 195 -34.51 3.69 -3.03
CA GLU A 195 -35.82 3.32 -3.56
C GLU A 195 -35.69 2.84 -5.01
N ASP A 196 -36.75 2.23 -5.54
CA ASP A 196 -36.80 1.85 -6.96
C ASP A 196 -36.80 3.12 -7.81
N MET A 197 -35.94 3.18 -8.83
CA MET A 197 -35.83 4.34 -9.71
C MET A 197 -35.39 3.96 -11.12
N GLU A 198 -35.66 4.85 -12.07
CA GLU A 198 -35.10 4.76 -13.40
C GLU A 198 -33.72 5.42 -13.41
N GLY A 199 -32.76 4.75 -14.04
CA GLY A 199 -31.44 5.29 -14.27
C GLY A 199 -30.98 5.03 -15.68
N SER A 200 -29.69 5.27 -15.91
CA SER A 200 -29.05 4.93 -17.17
C SER A 200 -27.68 4.37 -16.90
N LYS A 201 -27.22 3.49 -17.81
CA LYS A 201 -25.86 2.97 -17.82
C LYS A 201 -25.16 3.27 -19.13
N VAL A 202 -23.84 3.26 -19.12
CA VAL A 202 -23.05 3.39 -20.34
C VAL A 202 -23.13 2.09 -21.14
N VAL A 203 -23.24 2.21 -22.47
CA VAL A 203 -23.12 1.09 -23.40
C VAL A 203 -21.64 0.85 -23.69
N PHE A 204 -21.20 -0.39 -23.50
CA PHE A 204 -19.83 -0.83 -23.78
C PHE A 204 -19.77 -1.70 -25.04
N ASP A 205 -18.64 -1.65 -25.74
CA ASP A 205 -18.34 -2.55 -26.85
C ASP A 205 -17.81 -3.91 -26.36
N GLU A 206 -17.42 -4.78 -27.29
CA GLU A 206 -16.87 -6.11 -26.99
C GLU A 206 -15.52 -6.09 -26.24
N ASP A 207 -14.85 -4.94 -26.19
CA ASP A 207 -13.58 -4.71 -25.51
C ASP A 207 -13.74 -4.01 -24.13
N ASP A 208 -14.97 -3.87 -23.61
CA ASP A 208 -15.30 -3.09 -22.40
C ASP A 208 -14.96 -1.58 -22.52
N LYS A 209 -14.98 -1.03 -23.73
CA LYS A 209 -14.78 0.41 -23.96
C LYS A 209 -16.13 1.12 -24.13
N PRO A 210 -16.31 2.32 -23.54
CA PRO A 210 -17.52 3.11 -23.74
C PRO A 210 -17.77 3.41 -25.22
N VAL A 211 -18.93 3.01 -25.73
CA VAL A 211 -19.39 3.43 -27.05
C VAL A 211 -19.62 4.93 -27.00
N THR A 212 -19.01 5.67 -27.92
CA THR A 212 -19.08 7.14 -27.96
C THR A 212 -20.00 7.59 -29.09
N GLY A 213 -20.95 8.47 -28.77
CA GLY A 213 -21.86 9.07 -29.75
C GLY A 213 -21.20 10.18 -30.57
N ASP A 214 -21.92 10.69 -31.57
CA ASP A 214 -21.43 11.77 -32.44
C ASP A 214 -21.12 13.07 -31.70
N ASP A 215 -21.66 13.25 -30.49
CA ASP A 215 -21.43 14.40 -29.61
C ASP A 215 -20.18 14.24 -28.71
N GLY A 216 -19.45 13.13 -28.86
CA GLY A 216 -18.27 12.81 -28.07
C GLY A 216 -18.58 12.34 -26.66
N LYS A 217 -19.85 12.09 -26.30
CA LYS A 217 -20.23 11.55 -24.99
C LYS A 217 -20.49 10.04 -25.06
N PRO A 218 -20.35 9.32 -23.94
CA PRO A 218 -20.76 7.92 -23.88
C PRO A 218 -22.24 7.77 -24.24
N VAL A 219 -22.55 6.80 -25.09
CA VAL A 219 -23.92 6.35 -25.35
C VAL A 219 -24.45 5.67 -24.09
N THR A 220 -25.69 5.98 -23.72
CA THR A 220 -26.34 5.42 -22.54
C THR A 220 -27.64 4.73 -22.90
N GLU A 221 -28.01 3.72 -22.12
CA GLU A 221 -29.33 3.08 -22.17
C GLU A 221 -30.03 3.14 -20.80
N GLU A 222 -31.36 3.16 -20.82
CA GLU A 222 -32.19 3.19 -19.61
C GLU A 222 -32.16 1.83 -18.89
N VAL A 223 -32.15 1.88 -17.57
CA VAL A 223 -32.15 0.71 -16.69
C VAL A 223 -33.05 0.96 -15.49
N GLN A 224 -33.76 -0.08 -15.06
CA GLN A 224 -34.50 -0.06 -13.81
C GLN A 224 -33.55 -0.43 -12.67
N ILE A 225 -33.55 0.37 -11.61
CA ILE A 225 -32.69 0.21 -10.44
C ILE A 225 -33.62 -0.09 -9.27
N SER A 226 -33.33 -1.17 -8.55
CA SER A 226 -34.13 -1.56 -7.38
C SER A 226 -33.54 -0.95 -6.11
N ALA A 227 -34.40 -0.70 -5.11
CA ALA A 227 -33.94 -0.32 -3.78
C ALA A 227 -32.93 -1.34 -3.23
N GLY A 228 -31.78 -0.85 -2.73
CA GLY A 228 -30.67 -1.64 -2.23
C GLY A 228 -29.61 -2.00 -3.29
N ASP A 229 -29.85 -1.76 -4.57
CA ASP A 229 -28.84 -2.00 -5.60
C ASP A 229 -27.62 -1.10 -5.37
N ARG A 230 -26.42 -1.69 -5.37
CA ARG A 230 -25.17 -0.93 -5.33
C ARG A 230 -24.92 -0.24 -6.67
N LYS A 231 -24.49 1.01 -6.62
CA LYS A 231 -24.06 1.80 -7.77
C LYS A 231 -22.90 1.11 -8.48
N SER A 232 -23.02 0.91 -9.78
CA SER A 232 -22.04 0.21 -10.60
C SER A 232 -22.13 0.59 -12.07
N LYS A 233 -21.23 0.05 -12.91
CA LYS A 233 -21.32 0.21 -14.38
C LYS A 233 -22.63 -0.33 -14.96
N GLU A 234 -23.31 -1.25 -14.27
CA GLU A 234 -24.56 -1.87 -14.73
C GLU A 234 -25.80 -1.02 -14.46
N ASN A 235 -25.70 0.02 -13.66
CA ASN A 235 -26.85 0.86 -13.31
C ASN A 235 -26.55 2.36 -13.23
N TYR A 236 -25.33 2.78 -13.61
CA TYR A 236 -24.91 4.17 -13.47
C TYR A 236 -24.06 4.66 -14.64
N ALA A 237 -24.48 5.76 -15.26
CA ALA A 237 -23.87 6.28 -16.47
C ALA A 237 -22.61 7.13 -16.23
N TYR A 238 -22.41 7.65 -15.02
CA TYR A 238 -21.29 8.55 -14.74
C TYR A 238 -20.07 7.78 -14.22
N LEU A 239 -19.31 7.20 -15.15
CA LEU A 239 -18.15 6.35 -14.89
C LEU A 239 -17.04 7.05 -14.09
N GLU A 240 -16.89 8.37 -14.24
CA GLU A 240 -15.87 9.14 -13.51
C GLU A 240 -16.07 9.05 -11.99
N SER A 241 -17.31 8.98 -11.50
CA SER A 241 -17.58 8.77 -10.07
C SER A 241 -17.09 7.40 -9.59
N LEU A 242 -17.32 6.34 -10.38
CA LEU A 242 -16.83 4.99 -10.05
C LEU A 242 -15.30 4.92 -10.02
N GLU A 243 -14.64 5.62 -10.94
CA GLU A 243 -13.18 5.69 -10.98
C GLU A 243 -12.61 6.52 -9.82
N VAL A 244 -13.29 7.60 -9.41
CA VAL A 244 -12.93 8.37 -8.21
C VAL A 244 -13.06 7.51 -6.95
N MET A 245 -14.10 6.68 -6.82
CA MET A 245 -14.25 5.76 -5.67
C MET A 245 -13.03 4.83 -5.55
N LYS A 246 -12.62 4.18 -6.65
CA LYS A 246 -11.45 3.28 -6.67
C LYS A 246 -10.14 4.01 -6.35
N LYS A 247 -9.94 5.19 -6.94
CA LYS A 247 -8.73 6.00 -6.69
C LYS A 247 -8.64 6.46 -5.25
N MET A 248 -9.76 6.86 -4.65
CA MET A 248 -9.81 7.26 -3.24
C MET A 248 -9.57 6.07 -2.31
N GLN A 249 -10.13 4.89 -2.60
CA GLN A 249 -9.83 3.65 -1.87
C GLN A 249 -8.32 3.40 -1.81
N LYS A 250 -7.66 3.33 -2.99
CA LYS A 250 -6.21 3.16 -3.08
C LYS A 250 -5.45 4.22 -2.31
N LEU A 251 -5.79 5.50 -2.54
CA LEU A 251 -5.07 6.62 -1.92
C LEU A 251 -5.15 6.59 -0.40
N ILE A 252 -6.33 6.30 0.17
CA ILE A 252 -6.53 6.25 1.63
C ILE A 252 -5.84 5.05 2.25
N ILE A 253 -5.91 3.87 1.61
CA ILE A 253 -5.22 2.66 2.09
C ILE A 253 -3.70 2.90 2.06
N ASP A 254 -3.16 3.42 0.95
CA ASP A 254 -1.72 3.66 0.80
C ASP A 254 -1.21 4.71 1.80
N ASN A 255 -2.00 5.75 2.06
CA ASN A 255 -1.68 6.78 3.05
C ASN A 255 -1.94 6.34 4.51
N ASN A 256 -2.58 5.19 4.71
CA ASN A 256 -3.02 4.69 6.01
C ASN A 256 -3.92 5.70 6.76
N GLY A 257 -4.89 6.29 6.05
CA GLY A 257 -5.86 7.24 6.60
C GLY A 257 -5.86 8.57 5.86
N LEU A 258 -6.41 9.61 6.51
CA LEU A 258 -6.66 10.92 5.90
C LEU A 258 -5.59 11.97 6.21
N ASP A 259 -4.70 11.70 7.16
CA ASP A 259 -3.68 12.66 7.59
C ASP A 259 -2.68 12.91 6.44
N ASN A 260 -2.53 14.16 6.00
CA ASN A 260 -1.70 14.58 4.85
C ASN A 260 -2.06 13.92 3.49
N LEU A 261 -3.32 13.52 3.31
CA LEU A 261 -3.78 12.89 2.07
C LEU A 261 -3.69 13.86 0.87
N ASP A 262 -3.03 13.45 -0.22
CA ASP A 262 -2.97 14.22 -1.47
C ASP A 262 -4.27 14.08 -2.29
N VAL A 263 -5.34 14.68 -1.78
CA VAL A 263 -6.69 14.62 -2.37
C VAL A 263 -6.77 15.22 -3.77
N ASP A 264 -5.86 16.12 -4.11
CA ASP A 264 -5.84 16.82 -5.39
C ASP A 264 -5.30 15.93 -6.52
N SER A 265 -4.59 14.83 -6.18
CA SER A 265 -4.20 13.79 -7.14
C SER A 265 -5.39 13.05 -7.78
N VAL A 266 -6.56 13.06 -7.12
CA VAL A 266 -7.79 12.45 -7.61
C VAL A 266 -8.72 13.53 -8.13
N THR A 267 -8.75 13.70 -9.46
CA THR A 267 -9.61 14.67 -10.15
C THR A 267 -10.99 14.08 -10.49
N GLY A 268 -12.00 14.95 -10.65
CA GLY A 268 -13.36 14.54 -10.97
C GLY A 268 -14.25 14.30 -9.75
N ALA A 269 -15.57 14.16 -9.99
CA ALA A 269 -16.60 13.77 -9.01
C ALA A 269 -16.39 14.32 -7.57
N THR A 270 -16.21 15.65 -7.43
CA THR A 270 -15.87 16.29 -6.15
C THR A 270 -16.84 15.95 -5.02
N GLY A 271 -18.14 15.78 -5.32
CA GLY A 271 -19.15 15.34 -4.36
C GLY A 271 -18.83 13.97 -3.77
N THR A 272 -18.63 12.95 -4.62
CA THR A 272 -18.24 11.59 -4.20
C THR A 272 -16.96 11.61 -3.37
N ARG A 273 -15.94 12.35 -3.80
CA ARG A 273 -14.67 12.46 -3.04
C ARG A 273 -14.89 13.05 -1.65
N THR A 274 -15.73 14.09 -1.54
CA THR A 274 -16.03 14.75 -0.27
C THR A 274 -16.76 13.79 0.66
N THR A 275 -17.80 13.09 0.16
CA THR A 275 -18.53 12.08 0.94
C THR A 275 -17.62 10.96 1.43
N ILE A 276 -16.70 10.45 0.60
CA ILE A 276 -15.74 9.43 1.04
C ILE A 276 -14.90 9.92 2.22
N ILE A 277 -14.34 11.13 2.14
CA ILE A 277 -13.51 11.70 3.20
C ILE A 277 -14.31 11.84 4.50
N GLU A 278 -15.51 12.42 4.42
CA GLU A 278 -16.39 12.61 5.58
C GLU A 278 -16.76 11.27 6.25
N LEU A 279 -17.11 10.26 5.45
CA LEU A 279 -17.46 8.95 5.99
C LEU A 279 -16.25 8.20 6.55
N VAL A 280 -15.08 8.32 5.94
CA VAL A 280 -13.85 7.70 6.46
C VAL A 280 -13.45 8.36 7.78
N GLU A 281 -13.52 9.68 7.87
CA GLU A 281 -13.27 10.42 9.13
C GLU A 281 -14.22 9.95 10.23
N LYS A 282 -15.52 9.88 9.92
CA LYS A 282 -16.56 9.41 10.84
C LYS A 282 -16.37 7.95 11.25
N ALA A 283 -16.07 7.05 10.31
CA ALA A 283 -15.87 5.64 10.59
C ALA A 283 -14.66 5.41 11.52
N LEU A 284 -13.59 6.18 11.34
CA LEU A 284 -12.39 6.09 12.15
C LEU A 284 -12.45 6.91 13.45
N GLU A 285 -13.60 7.55 13.76
CA GLU A 285 -13.82 8.27 15.00
C GLU A 285 -13.79 7.30 16.20
N GLY A 286 -12.64 7.22 16.87
CA GLY A 286 -12.39 6.29 17.99
C GLY A 286 -11.49 5.10 17.65
N ALA A 287 -11.14 4.92 16.37
CA ALA A 287 -10.18 3.93 15.92
C ALA A 287 -8.74 4.29 16.30
N LYS A 288 -8.39 5.59 16.35
CA LYS A 288 -7.02 6.04 16.72
C LYS A 288 -6.63 5.54 18.13
N LEU A 289 -5.36 5.13 18.28
CA LEU A 289 -4.76 4.68 19.55
C LEU A 289 -4.36 5.84 20.48
#